data_AF-A6K738-F1
#
_entry.id   AF-A6K738-F1
#
_cell.length_a   1.000
_cell.length_b   1.000
_cell.length_c   1.000
_cell.angle_alpha   90.00
_cell.angle_beta   90.00
_cell.angle_gamma   90.00
#
_symmetry.space_group_name_H-M   'P 1'
#
loop_
_entity.id
_entity.type
_entity.pdbx_description
1 polymer ?
#
loop_
_entity_poly.entity_id
_entity_poly.type
_entity_poly.pdbx_seq_one_letter_code
_entity_poly.pdbx_strand_id
1 'polypeptide(L)'
;MLLANRICLPLLLSGYPLVLSLAMLLWASGVQVADEVCRIFYDMKVRKCSTPEEIKKRKKAVIFCLSADKKCIVVEEGKEILVGDVGVTITDPFKHFVGMLPEKDCRYALYDASFETKESRKEELMFFLWAPEQAPLKSKMIYASSKDAIKKKFPGIKHEYQANGPEDLNRTSIAEKLGGSLIVAFEGSPV
;
A
#
# COMPACT_ATOMS: atom_id res chain seq x y z
N MET A 1 -35.62 -17.84 42.00
CA MET A 1 -34.55 -18.70 41.45
C MET A 1 -33.59 -17.75 40.71
N LEU A 2 -32.46 -17.29 41.25
CA LEU A 2 -31.24 -18.07 41.61
C LEU A 2 -30.82 -18.95 40.42
N LEU A 3 -29.62 -18.92 39.83
CA LEU A 3 -28.29 -18.58 40.32
C LEU A 3 -27.33 -18.35 39.13
N ALA A 4 -26.23 -17.68 39.46
CA ALA A 4 -24.98 -17.58 38.71
C ALA A 4 -24.35 -18.92 38.31
N ASN A 5 -23.50 -18.90 37.27
CA ASN A 5 -22.26 -19.68 37.22
C ASN A 5 -21.28 -18.99 36.25
N ARG A 6 -20.34 -18.21 36.77
CA ARG A 6 -18.93 -18.60 37.02
C ARG A 6 -18.15 -18.88 35.73
N ILE A 7 -17.36 -17.90 35.30
CA ILE A 7 -16.02 -18.17 34.76
C ILE A 7 -15.05 -17.42 35.67
N CYS A 8 -14.31 -18.23 36.43
CA CYS A 8 -13.19 -17.83 37.23
C CYS A 8 -11.95 -17.90 36.32
N LEU A 9 -11.19 -16.81 36.21
CA LEU A 9 -9.75 -16.91 35.99
C LEU A 9 -9.07 -15.90 36.91
N PRO A 10 -8.20 -16.34 37.83
CA PRO A 10 -7.46 -15.48 38.75
C PRO A 10 -6.07 -15.13 38.19
N LEU A 11 -5.41 -14.20 38.90
CA LEU A 11 -3.97 -13.90 38.95
C LEU A 11 -3.51 -12.58 38.30
N LEU A 12 -3.57 -11.55 39.14
CA LEU A 12 -2.45 -10.69 39.54
C LEU A 12 -1.09 -10.97 38.87
N LEU A 13 -0.59 -9.97 38.12
CA LEU A 13 0.80 -9.51 38.13
C LEU A 13 0.80 -7.99 37.90
N SER A 14 0.90 -7.21 38.98
CA SER A 14 2.03 -6.33 39.30
C SER A 14 2.53 -5.42 38.16
N GLY A 15 2.12 -4.15 38.25
CA GLY A 15 2.88 -2.93 37.93
C GLY A 15 3.79 -2.90 36.72
N TYR A 16 3.33 -2.22 35.66
CA TYR A 16 4.10 -1.24 34.87
C TYR A 16 3.11 -0.23 34.24
N PRO A 17 3.31 1.09 34.37
CA PRO A 17 2.50 2.08 33.66
C PRO A 17 3.07 2.27 32.25
N LEU A 18 2.43 1.64 31.26
CA LEU A 18 2.60 1.92 29.83
C LEU A 18 1.19 2.15 29.27
N VAL A 19 0.60 3.32 29.53
CA VAL A 19 0.62 4.49 28.64
C VAL A 19 0.26 4.09 27.20
N LEU A 20 -1.02 4.29 26.86
CA LEU A 20 -1.54 4.58 25.52
C LEU A 20 -1.10 3.68 24.34
N SER A 21 -1.73 2.51 24.17
CA SER A 21 -1.79 1.91 22.82
C SER A 21 -3.13 1.25 22.45
N LEU A 22 -4.16 1.32 23.30
CA LEU A 22 -5.46 0.72 23.00
C LEU A 22 -6.59 1.73 22.68
N ALA A 23 -6.27 3.03 22.57
CA ALA A 23 -7.23 4.06 22.17
C ALA A 23 -7.24 4.36 20.66
N MET A 24 -6.44 3.65 19.86
CA MET A 24 -6.35 3.86 18.41
C MET A 24 -7.20 2.86 17.59
N LEU A 25 -8.08 2.10 18.25
CA LEU A 25 -8.87 1.01 17.64
C LEU A 25 -10.27 1.43 17.17
N LEU A 26 -10.63 2.72 17.25
CA LEU A 26 -11.91 3.23 16.75
C LEU A 26 -11.76 4.57 16.03
N TRP A 27 -10.88 4.61 15.02
CA TRP A 27 -11.10 5.55 13.93
C TRP A 27 -11.78 4.83 12.78
N ALA A 28 -13.06 4.51 12.97
CA ALA A 28 -13.93 4.09 11.88
C ALA A 28 -14.23 5.33 11.02
N SER A 29 -13.23 5.78 10.24
CA SER A 29 -13.52 6.63 9.10
C SER A 29 -14.39 5.77 8.20
N GLY A 30 -15.68 6.06 8.12
CA GLY A 30 -16.66 5.38 7.26
C GLY A 30 -16.39 5.62 5.78
N VAL A 31 -15.13 5.51 5.38
CA VAL A 31 -14.62 5.74 4.05
C VAL A 31 -14.90 4.50 3.22
N GLN A 32 -15.66 4.71 2.16
CA GLN A 32 -16.01 3.70 1.19
C GLN A 32 -14.88 3.57 0.16
N VAL A 33 -14.73 2.39 -0.40
CA VAL A 33 -13.78 2.12 -1.48
C VAL A 33 -14.61 2.00 -2.75
N ALA A 34 -14.31 2.80 -3.77
CA ALA A 34 -15.02 2.70 -5.04
C ALA A 34 -14.81 1.30 -5.64
N ASP A 35 -15.84 0.76 -6.30
CA ASP A 35 -15.77 -0.55 -6.95
C ASP A 35 -14.68 -0.60 -8.02
N GLU A 36 -14.37 0.53 -8.66
CA GLU A 36 -13.28 0.65 -9.62
C GLU A 36 -11.91 0.32 -9.02
N VAL A 37 -11.64 0.80 -7.80
CA VAL A 37 -10.39 0.50 -7.07
C VAL A 37 -10.26 -1.00 -6.82
N CYS A 38 -11.37 -1.64 -6.44
CA CYS A 38 -11.41 -3.10 -6.25
C CYS A 38 -11.16 -3.82 -7.58
N ARG A 39 -11.81 -3.40 -8.67
CA ARG A 39 -11.64 -3.98 -10.01
C ARG A 39 -10.19 -3.91 -10.48
N ILE A 40 -9.55 -2.75 -10.35
CA ILE A 40 -8.14 -2.57 -10.71
C ILE A 40 -7.25 -3.50 -9.89
N PHE A 41 -7.48 -3.61 -8.58
CA PHE A 41 -6.71 -4.53 -7.74
C PHE A 41 -6.86 -5.99 -8.19
N TYR A 42 -8.07 -6.44 -8.49
CA TYR A 42 -8.30 -7.80 -9.00
C TYR A 42 -7.64 -8.00 -10.37
N ASP A 43 -7.69 -7.02 -11.26
CA ASP A 43 -7.06 -7.10 -12.57
C ASP A 43 -5.53 -7.23 -12.46
N MET A 44 -4.91 -6.41 -11.60
CA MET A 44 -3.48 -6.52 -11.29
C MET A 44 -3.12 -7.88 -10.67
N LYS A 45 -4.01 -8.45 -9.83
CA LYS A 45 -3.77 -9.71 -9.13
C LYS A 45 -3.92 -10.94 -10.03
N VAL A 46 -4.93 -10.99 -10.90
CA VAL A 46 -5.33 -12.24 -11.58
C VAL A 46 -4.43 -12.55 -12.80
N ARG A 47 -3.50 -11.66 -13.17
CA ARG A 47 -2.48 -11.88 -14.23
C ARG A 47 -3.03 -12.65 -15.44
N LYS A 48 -4.21 -12.26 -15.94
CA LYS A 48 -4.81 -12.83 -17.15
C LYS A 48 -4.15 -12.19 -18.36
N CYS A 49 -2.90 -12.52 -18.64
CA CYS A 49 -2.24 -12.01 -19.85
C CYS A 49 -1.59 -13.18 -20.58
N SER A 50 -2.28 -13.67 -21.60
CA SER A 50 -1.78 -14.72 -22.49
C SER A 50 -1.16 -14.12 -23.76
N THR A 51 -1.51 -12.87 -24.10
CA THR A 51 -1.03 -12.20 -25.31
C THR A 51 -0.10 -11.01 -25.00
N PRO A 52 0.90 -10.71 -25.86
CA PRO A 52 1.84 -9.62 -25.63
C PRO A 52 1.21 -8.23 -25.52
N GLU A 53 0.05 -8.03 -26.16
CA GLU A 53 -0.68 -6.75 -26.17
C GLU A 53 -1.40 -6.49 -24.84
N GLU A 54 -1.93 -7.53 -24.20
CA GLU A 54 -2.56 -7.44 -22.88
C GLU A 54 -1.53 -7.19 -21.78
N ILE A 55 -0.34 -7.79 -21.89
CA ILE A 55 0.77 -7.55 -20.96
C ILE A 55 1.14 -6.06 -20.95
N LYS A 56 1.15 -5.41 -22.13
CA LYS A 56 1.46 -3.97 -22.23
C LYS A 56 0.41 -3.10 -21.57
N LYS A 57 -0.87 -3.50 -21.60
CA LYS A 57 -1.98 -2.79 -20.95
C LYS A 57 -2.08 -3.06 -19.44
N ARG A 58 -1.29 -4.00 -18.90
CA ARG A 58 -1.24 -4.26 -17.46
C ARG A 58 -0.78 -3.00 -16.74
N LYS A 59 -1.46 -2.66 -15.65
CA LYS A 59 -1.04 -1.57 -14.78
C LYS A 59 0.10 -2.06 -13.89
N LYS A 60 1.25 -1.39 -13.99
CA LYS A 60 2.42 -1.60 -13.13
C LYS A 60 2.25 -0.85 -11.81
N ALA A 61 1.77 0.39 -11.88
CA ALA A 61 1.50 1.22 -10.71
C ALA A 61 0.19 1.98 -10.90
N VAL A 62 -0.57 2.14 -9.82
CA VAL A 62 -1.81 2.92 -9.82
C VAL A 62 -1.87 3.76 -8.55
N ILE A 63 -2.14 5.05 -8.71
CA ILE A 63 -2.32 5.97 -7.58
C ILE A 63 -3.83 6.16 -7.32
N PHE A 64 -4.19 6.16 -6.05
CA PHE A 64 -5.54 6.42 -5.56
C PHE A 64 -5.54 7.65 -4.67
N CYS A 65 -6.60 8.44 -4.79
CA CYS A 65 -6.85 9.59 -3.96
C CYS A 65 -8.16 9.43 -3.19
N LEU A 66 -8.31 10.21 -2.12
CA LEU A 66 -9.61 10.41 -1.51
C LEU A 66 -10.37 11.42 -2.36
N SER A 67 -11.66 11.17 -2.57
CA SER A 67 -12.59 12.14 -3.14
C SER A 67 -12.58 13.46 -2.34
N ALA A 68 -13.06 14.54 -2.94
CA ALA A 68 -13.18 15.86 -2.29
C ALA A 68 -13.90 15.78 -0.93
N ASP A 69 -14.92 14.91 -0.83
CA ASP A 69 -15.69 14.67 0.40
C ASP A 69 -14.91 13.89 1.48
N LYS A 70 -13.74 13.35 1.14
CA LYS A 70 -12.89 12.48 1.98
C LYS A 70 -13.58 11.24 2.53
N LYS A 71 -14.67 10.83 1.88
CA LYS A 71 -15.52 9.68 2.23
C LYS A 71 -15.39 8.51 1.28
N CYS A 72 -14.77 8.69 0.13
CA CYS A 72 -14.59 7.63 -0.86
C CYS A 72 -13.15 7.62 -1.35
N ILE A 73 -12.58 6.43 -1.51
CA ILE A 73 -11.29 6.23 -2.18
C ILE A 73 -11.58 5.98 -3.66
N VAL A 74 -11.01 6.82 -4.51
CA VAL A 74 -11.17 6.80 -5.97
C VAL A 74 -9.80 6.71 -6.64
N VAL A 75 -9.78 6.27 -7.89
CA VAL A 75 -8.56 6.23 -8.70
C VAL A 75 -8.20 7.64 -9.14
N GLU A 76 -6.92 8.00 -9.08
CA GLU A 76 -6.47 9.27 -9.63
C GLU A 76 -6.18 9.10 -11.12
N GLU A 77 -7.09 9.60 -11.96
CA GLU A 77 -6.96 9.54 -13.42
C GLU A 77 -5.66 10.23 -13.89
N GLY A 78 -4.95 9.59 -14.81
CA GLY A 78 -3.69 10.10 -15.37
C GLY A 78 -2.44 9.84 -14.51
N LYS A 79 -2.58 9.21 -13.33
CA LYS A 79 -1.46 8.81 -12.48
C LYS A 79 -1.35 7.30 -12.33
N GLU A 80 -1.27 6.63 -13.47
CA GLU A 80 -1.02 5.20 -13.57
C GLU A 80 0.15 4.93 -14.51
N ILE A 81 0.92 3.89 -14.21
CA ILE A 81 2.02 3.41 -15.04
C ILE A 81 1.60 2.09 -15.62
N LEU A 82 1.68 1.93 -16.95
CA LEU A 82 1.47 0.65 -17.61
C LEU A 82 2.80 -0.09 -17.75
N VAL A 83 2.76 -1.42 -17.70
CA VAL A 83 3.93 -2.28 -17.90
C VAL A 83 4.50 -2.09 -19.31
N GLY A 84 3.65 -1.81 -20.31
CA GLY A 84 4.10 -1.57 -21.68
C GLY A 84 4.91 -0.28 -21.87
N ASP A 85 4.74 0.70 -20.99
CA ASP A 85 5.51 1.95 -21.01
C ASP A 85 6.90 1.76 -20.39
N VAL A 86 7.05 0.77 -19.51
CA VAL A 86 8.32 0.42 -18.87
C VAL A 86 9.27 -0.17 -19.91
N GLY A 87 10.40 0.51 -20.13
CA GLY A 87 11.41 0.14 -21.12
C GLY A 87 11.26 0.79 -22.50
N VAL A 88 10.17 1.52 -22.76
CA VAL A 88 9.99 2.29 -24.01
C VAL A 88 10.03 3.79 -23.74
N THR A 89 9.08 4.29 -22.95
CA THR A 89 8.94 5.70 -22.59
C THR A 89 9.47 5.96 -21.18
N ILE A 90 9.33 4.98 -20.29
CA ILE A 90 9.73 5.05 -18.89
C ILE A 90 10.94 4.13 -18.70
N THR A 91 12.13 4.72 -18.67
CA THR A 91 13.39 3.99 -18.38
C THR A 91 13.41 3.42 -16.97
N ASP A 92 12.80 4.15 -16.03
CA ASP A 92 12.83 3.83 -14.60
C ASP A 92 11.43 3.99 -14.00
N PRO A 93 10.66 2.89 -13.87
CA PRO A 93 9.29 2.94 -13.40
C PRO A 93 9.19 3.45 -11.96
N PHE A 94 10.20 3.14 -11.15
CA PHE A 94 10.23 3.52 -9.76
C PHE A 94 10.49 5.02 -9.59
N LYS A 95 11.49 5.56 -10.30
CA LYS A 95 11.77 7.00 -10.27
C LYS A 95 10.60 7.81 -10.85
N HIS A 96 9.96 7.31 -11.90
CA HIS A 96 8.75 7.94 -12.45
C HIS A 96 7.60 7.92 -11.44
N PHE A 97 7.40 6.79 -10.76
CA PHE A 97 6.41 6.65 -9.70
C PHE A 97 6.63 7.67 -8.57
N VAL A 98 7.87 7.81 -8.07
CA VAL A 98 8.20 8.82 -7.05
C VAL A 98 7.92 10.24 -7.54
N GLY A 99 8.21 10.54 -8.82
CA GLY A 99 7.92 11.84 -9.42
C GLY A 99 6.43 12.18 -9.58
N MET A 100 5.54 11.19 -9.60
CA MET A 100 4.09 11.42 -9.68
C MET A 100 3.44 11.73 -8.32
N LEU A 101 4.16 11.46 -7.22
CA LEU A 101 3.65 11.64 -5.86
C LEU A 101 3.69 13.13 -5.47
N PRO A 102 2.57 13.70 -4.99
CA PRO A 102 2.51 15.11 -4.61
C PRO A 102 3.15 15.33 -3.23
N GLU A 103 3.98 16.37 -3.07
CA GLU A 103 4.62 16.68 -1.77
C GLU A 103 3.65 17.26 -0.72
N LYS A 104 2.56 17.87 -1.16
CA LYS A 104 1.59 18.57 -0.28
C LYS A 104 0.32 17.76 0.00
N ASP A 105 0.23 16.55 -0.53
CA ASP A 105 -0.97 15.73 -0.43
C ASP A 105 -0.64 14.26 -0.18
N CYS A 106 -1.52 13.59 0.55
CA CYS A 106 -1.42 12.15 0.77
C CYS A 106 -2.06 11.39 -0.40
N ARG A 107 -1.53 10.21 -0.70
CA ARG A 107 -2.06 9.30 -1.73
C ARG A 107 -1.88 7.85 -1.30
N TYR A 108 -2.74 6.97 -1.79
CA TYR A 108 -2.45 5.56 -1.77
C TYR A 108 -1.91 5.16 -3.13
N ALA A 109 -1.12 4.09 -3.18
CA ALA A 109 -0.73 3.51 -4.43
C ALA A 109 -0.63 2.00 -4.32
N LEU A 110 -0.91 1.34 -5.44
CA LEU A 110 -0.54 -0.04 -5.65
C LEU A 110 0.58 -0.07 -6.65
N TYR A 111 1.63 -0.82 -6.31
CA TYR A 111 2.80 -0.96 -7.16
C TYR A 111 3.13 -2.44 -7.26
N ASP A 112 3.24 -2.94 -8.48
CA ASP A 112 3.66 -4.31 -8.75
C ASP A 112 5.19 -4.37 -8.80
N ALA A 113 5.79 -4.67 -7.65
CA ALA A 113 7.22 -4.71 -7.49
C ALA A 113 7.80 -5.97 -8.12
N SER A 114 8.61 -5.79 -9.17
CA SER A 114 9.42 -6.87 -9.75
C SER A 114 10.79 -6.86 -9.10
N PHE A 115 11.14 -7.92 -8.39
CA PHE A 115 12.43 -8.07 -7.74
C PHE A 115 13.06 -9.43 -8.05
N GLU A 116 14.37 -9.46 -8.08
CA GLU A 116 15.13 -10.67 -8.33
C GLU A 116 15.85 -11.08 -7.06
N THR A 117 15.63 -12.32 -6.64
CA THR A 117 16.46 -12.96 -5.63
C THR A 117 17.56 -13.75 -6.31
N LYS A 118 18.53 -14.23 -5.54
CA LYS A 118 19.63 -15.08 -6.03
C LYS A 118 19.16 -16.32 -6.81
N GLU A 119 17.93 -16.75 -6.57
CA GLU A 119 17.38 -18.00 -7.11
C GLU A 119 16.31 -17.78 -8.18
N SER A 120 15.57 -16.67 -8.13
CA SER A 120 14.42 -16.47 -9.02
C SER A 120 13.98 -15.01 -9.07
N ARG A 121 13.38 -14.63 -10.21
CA ARG A 121 12.62 -13.39 -10.32
C ARG A 121 11.21 -13.59 -9.77
N LYS A 122 10.78 -12.66 -8.92
CA LYS A 122 9.44 -12.62 -8.32
C LYS A 122 8.80 -11.26 -8.57
N GLU A 123 7.49 -11.27 -8.67
CA GLU A 123 6.68 -10.07 -8.77
C GLU A 123 5.65 -10.12 -7.65
N GLU A 124 5.57 -9.08 -6.82
CA GLU A 124 4.63 -9.02 -5.72
C GLU A 124 3.97 -7.64 -5.63
N LEU A 125 2.64 -7.64 -5.43
CA LEU A 125 1.88 -6.42 -5.26
C LEU A 125 2.16 -5.81 -3.88
N MET A 126 2.64 -4.58 -3.89
CA MET A 126 2.88 -3.77 -2.72
C MET A 126 1.85 -2.65 -2.62
N PHE A 127 1.36 -2.45 -1.40
CA PHE A 127 0.52 -1.30 -1.09
C PHE A 127 1.35 -0.19 -0.46
N PHE A 128 1.33 0.98 -1.07
CA PHE A 128 2.02 2.17 -0.62
C PHE A 128 1.01 3.17 -0.03
N LEU A 129 1.32 3.68 1.16
CA LEU A 129 0.68 4.86 1.73
C LEU A 129 1.70 6.00 1.72
N TRP A 130 1.43 6.98 0.88
CA TRP A 130 2.21 8.21 0.78
C TRP A 130 1.59 9.28 1.67
N ALA A 131 2.32 9.73 2.68
CA ALA A 131 1.87 10.70 3.66
C ALA A 131 2.95 11.75 3.95
N PRO A 132 3.20 12.69 3.02
CA PRO A 132 4.38 13.54 3.08
C PRO A 132 4.32 14.50 4.26
N GLU A 133 5.44 14.88 4.86
CA GLU A 133 5.45 15.75 6.04
C GLU A 133 4.70 17.07 5.84
N GLN A 134 4.79 17.66 4.65
CA GLN A 134 4.12 18.90 4.30
C GLN A 134 2.60 18.78 4.08
N ALA A 135 2.04 17.56 4.00
CA ALA A 135 0.61 17.38 3.82
C ALA A 135 -0.20 17.79 5.08
N PRO A 136 -1.45 18.27 4.90
CA PRO A 136 -2.31 18.65 6.01
C PRO A 136 -2.51 17.49 7.00
N LEU A 137 -2.34 17.76 8.30
CA LEU A 137 -2.52 16.75 9.35
C LEU A 137 -3.88 16.04 9.27
N LYS A 138 -4.95 16.80 8.98
CA LYS A 138 -6.30 16.24 8.78
C LYS A 138 -6.35 15.20 7.65
N SER A 139 -5.65 15.44 6.55
CA SER A 139 -5.59 14.48 5.45
C SER A 139 -4.80 13.24 5.86
N LYS A 140 -3.61 13.39 6.45
CA LYS A 140 -2.83 12.25 6.96
C LYS A 140 -3.63 11.37 7.90
N MET A 141 -4.34 12.00 8.82
CA MET A 141 -5.23 11.33 9.76
C MET A 141 -6.28 10.49 9.02
N ILE A 142 -7.03 11.07 8.09
CA ILE A 142 -8.06 10.34 7.33
C ILE A 142 -7.45 9.20 6.51
N TYR A 143 -6.29 9.41 5.88
CA TYR A 143 -5.59 8.38 5.12
C TYR A 143 -5.09 7.24 6.03
N ALA A 144 -4.56 7.56 7.22
CA ALA A 144 -4.15 6.55 8.18
C ALA A 144 -5.35 5.73 8.69
N SER A 145 -6.47 6.40 9.00
CA SER A 145 -7.71 5.75 9.47
C SER A 145 -8.39 4.90 8.38
N SER A 146 -8.36 5.37 7.13
CA SER A 146 -9.01 4.68 6.01
C SER A 146 -8.16 3.54 5.45
N LYS A 147 -6.91 3.39 5.91
CA LYS A 147 -6.00 2.33 5.49
C LYS A 147 -6.60 0.94 5.69
N ASP A 148 -7.25 0.70 6.82
CA ASP A 148 -7.83 -0.62 7.12
C ASP A 148 -9.05 -0.92 6.23
N ALA A 149 -9.80 0.10 5.82
CA ALA A 149 -10.96 -0.06 4.93
C ALA A 149 -10.53 -0.52 3.53
N ILE A 150 -9.49 0.11 2.96
CA ILE A 150 -8.97 -0.27 1.65
C ILE A 150 -8.22 -1.61 1.70
N LYS A 151 -7.44 -1.85 2.76
CA LYS A 151 -6.71 -3.11 2.95
C LYS A 151 -7.66 -4.31 3.02
N LYS A 152 -8.82 -4.18 3.68
CA LYS A 152 -9.87 -5.22 3.68
C LYS A 152 -10.39 -5.55 2.28
N LYS A 153 -10.39 -4.58 1.36
CA LYS A 153 -10.78 -4.77 -0.04
C LYS A 153 -9.67 -5.35 -0.91
N PHE A 154 -8.43 -5.37 -0.41
CA PHE A 154 -7.25 -5.91 -1.10
C PHE A 154 -6.75 -7.21 -0.46
N PRO A 155 -7.51 -8.32 -0.53
CA PRO A 155 -7.10 -9.58 0.08
C PRO A 155 -5.85 -10.14 -0.60
N GLY A 156 -4.83 -10.45 0.21
CA GLY A 156 -3.60 -11.12 -0.24
C GLY A 156 -2.42 -10.19 -0.53
N ILE A 157 -2.54 -8.87 -0.29
CA ILE A 157 -1.36 -8.01 -0.23
C ILE A 157 -0.58 -8.37 1.04
N LYS A 158 0.67 -8.83 0.86
CA LYS A 158 1.56 -9.17 1.98
C LYS A 158 2.41 -8.00 2.43
N HIS A 159 2.78 -7.13 1.48
CA HIS A 159 3.70 -6.04 1.73
C HIS A 159 2.97 -4.69 1.71
N GLU A 160 2.99 -4.02 2.86
CA GLU A 160 2.59 -2.63 2.99
C GLU A 160 3.83 -1.77 3.28
N TYR A 161 3.89 -0.62 2.63
CA TYR A 161 4.94 0.37 2.79
C TYR A 161 4.30 1.72 3.08
N GLN A 162 4.82 2.44 4.08
CA GLN A 162 4.39 3.78 4.42
C GLN A 162 5.59 4.70 4.23
N ALA A 163 5.41 5.79 3.50
CA ALA A 163 6.46 6.72 3.16
C ALA A 163 6.01 8.15 3.49
N ASN A 164 6.88 8.90 4.16
CA ASN A 164 6.63 10.27 4.58
C ASN A 164 7.45 11.29 3.77
N GLY A 165 8.35 10.81 2.92
CA GLY A 165 9.13 11.64 2.03
C GLY A 165 9.66 10.83 0.83
N PRO A 166 10.10 11.52 -0.23
CA PRO A 166 10.61 10.84 -1.42
C PRO A 166 11.92 10.11 -1.11
N GLU A 167 12.62 10.55 -0.07
CA GLU A 167 13.79 9.93 0.53
C GLU A 167 13.52 8.57 1.19
N ASP A 168 12.31 8.34 1.71
CA ASP A 168 11.92 7.02 2.22
C ASP A 168 11.73 6.02 1.07
N LEU A 169 11.28 6.51 -0.09
CA LEU A 169 11.08 5.72 -1.30
C LEU A 169 12.42 5.46 -2.01
N ASN A 170 13.33 4.79 -1.32
CA ASN A 170 14.56 4.27 -1.91
C ASN A 170 14.41 2.79 -2.28
N ARG A 171 15.10 2.39 -3.36
CA ARG A 171 15.14 0.99 -3.82
C ARG A 171 15.57 0.05 -2.70
N THR A 172 16.59 0.44 -1.94
CA THR A 172 17.13 -0.33 -0.83
C THR A 172 16.10 -0.51 0.28
N SER A 173 15.40 0.55 0.68
CA SER A 173 14.35 0.49 1.72
C SER A 173 13.19 -0.42 1.32
N ILE A 174 12.80 -0.38 0.04
CA ILE A 174 11.72 -1.21 -0.49
C ILE A 174 12.15 -2.67 -0.63
N ALA A 175 13.36 -2.91 -1.13
CA ALA A 175 13.92 -4.25 -1.21
C ALA A 175 14.05 -4.87 0.19
N GLU A 176 14.46 -4.09 1.18
CA GLU A 176 14.51 -4.53 2.56
C GLU A 176 13.13 -4.98 3.06
N LYS A 177 12.08 -4.23 2.72
CA LYS A 177 10.70 -4.57 3.09
C LYS A 177 10.14 -5.80 2.36
N LEU A 178 10.58 -6.03 1.13
CA LEU A 178 10.14 -7.16 0.32
C LEU A 178 10.82 -8.47 0.74
N GLY A 179 12.12 -8.44 1.02
CA GLY A 179 12.88 -9.67 1.28
C GLY A 179 14.26 -9.47 1.90
N GLY A 180 14.59 -8.26 2.36
CA GLY A 180 15.86 -8.00 3.02
C GLY A 180 17.06 -8.26 2.10
N SER A 181 18.06 -8.91 2.65
CA SER A 181 19.32 -9.28 2.00
C SER A 181 19.20 -10.32 0.88
N LEU A 182 18.01 -10.87 0.65
CA LEU A 182 17.78 -11.89 -0.39
C LEU A 182 17.57 -11.27 -1.77
N ILE A 183 17.24 -9.98 -1.83
CA ILE A 183 16.97 -9.27 -3.07
C ILE A 183 18.28 -8.73 -3.64
N VAL A 184 18.54 -9.11 -4.88
CA VAL A 184 19.76 -8.74 -5.63
C VAL A 184 19.48 -7.58 -6.58
N ALA A 185 18.29 -7.55 -7.18
CA ALA A 185 17.86 -6.47 -8.05
C ALA A 185 16.38 -6.12 -7.82
N PHE A 186 16.06 -4.84 -7.99
CA PHE A 186 14.72 -4.29 -7.95
C PHE A 186 14.44 -3.55 -9.27
N GLU A 187 13.37 -3.92 -9.96
CA GLU A 187 13.00 -3.40 -11.29
C GLU A 187 14.13 -3.51 -12.33
N GLY A 188 14.95 -4.56 -12.23
CA GLY A 188 16.08 -4.81 -13.13
C GLY A 188 17.33 -3.97 -12.82
N SER A 189 17.29 -3.10 -11.80
CA SER A 189 18.46 -2.39 -11.29
C SER A 189 18.99 -3.05 -10.02
N PRO A 190 20.31 -3.19 -9.83
CA PRO A 190 20.87 -3.71 -8.58
C PRO A 190 20.51 -2.79 -7.40
N VAL A 191 20.24 -3.40 -6.25
CA VAL A 191 19.84 -2.72 -5.00
C VAL A 191 21.06 -2.24 -4.22
#